data_AF-A0A509LGH5-F1
#
_entry.id   AF-A0A509LGH5-F1
#
_cell.length_a   1.000
_cell.length_b   1.000
_cell.length_c   1.000
_cell.angle_alpha   90.00
_cell.angle_beta   90.00
_cell.angle_gamma   90.00
#
_symmetry.space_group_name_H-M   'P 1'
#
loop_
_entity.id
_entity.type
_entity.pdbx_description
1 polymer ?
#
loop_
_entity_poly.entity_id
_entity_poly.type
_entity_poly.pdbx_seq_one_letter_code
_entity_poly.pdbx_strand_id
1 'polypeptide(L)'
;MGKTAQFKKGVAGAKKTGGSAKVGDSKQKCPQADLFVTVVRKGKKGNPNFKNTIMVEPSSGGGNLGGFSNCDVKKAFLNIKPGKYKVSAKPANGKGYSFEKPVTVSIKKGQKKKVKLNLVQLMVVKVTPAKTVKQYVNLPTQNDEPTWGRTYKVTATINKKKKNIPVHFDFEPDAKNRSSLPADLKAKFKTKTSKTNEKGIAENKFTVSRFGGDKFKVLASINPDVKHKSSNAKKSKQIIVWRKIWYQITYDKGMKLPRRKKTLDEYKKLFLKIAEVDNKKLTYKNDITGITYHPIWQFKPGKGTNKIVCVGDHNKSKFYKKYKTPAAKTKPKAHLIMCDVQWDPINGPQTEYAFSSSSGKCYQKNSARNKYLGVFDPPLKGGSLVKSGSWEWDGHTGSLTSKNVKVKKSRKYTSEFEVILPPKCKAGCAKCAGGTIISPTGAKKAKVKLRLRCATGPWAGESGQPGKPQCLIVVDSNTKRFNNTIAHAIGHLF
;
A
#
# COMPACT_ATOMS: atom_id res chain seq x y z
N MET A 1 -39.43 34.51 -49.12
CA MET A 1 -39.42 35.98 -48.95
C MET A 1 -37.97 36.40 -48.74
N GLY A 2 -37.50 37.44 -49.46
CA GLY A 2 -36.14 37.99 -49.33
C GLY A 2 -35.25 37.79 -50.57
N LYS A 3 -35.51 38.59 -51.63
CA LYS A 3 -34.80 38.59 -52.91
C LYS A 3 -33.54 39.48 -52.89
N THR A 4 -32.62 39.10 -53.77
CA THR A 4 -31.43 39.78 -54.31
C THR A 4 -31.69 41.20 -54.80
N ALA A 5 -30.69 42.10 -54.69
CA ALA A 5 -30.55 43.26 -55.58
C ALA A 5 -29.07 43.65 -55.77
N GLN A 6 -28.64 43.61 -57.03
CA GLN A 6 -27.43 44.26 -57.57
C GLN A 6 -27.74 45.73 -57.87
N PHE A 7 -26.74 46.62 -57.80
CA PHE A 7 -26.75 47.87 -58.56
C PHE A 7 -25.36 48.18 -59.14
N LYS A 8 -25.37 48.56 -60.42
CA LYS A 8 -24.26 48.96 -61.29
C LYS A 8 -24.22 50.49 -61.42
N LYS A 9 -23.00 51.03 -61.56
CA LYS A 9 -22.52 52.19 -62.35
C LYS A 9 -23.37 53.47 -62.46
N GLY A 10 -22.71 54.60 -62.16
CA GLY A 10 -23.00 55.93 -62.72
C GLY A 10 -21.73 56.78 -62.76
N VAL A 11 -21.46 57.41 -63.90
CA VAL A 11 -20.26 58.21 -64.25
C VAL A 11 -20.62 59.70 -64.30
N ALA A 12 -19.75 60.56 -63.79
CA ALA A 12 -19.54 61.97 -64.19
C ALA A 12 -18.17 62.38 -63.60
N GLY A 13 -17.23 63.05 -64.25
CA GLY A 13 -17.29 63.95 -65.40
C GLY A 13 -16.93 65.36 -64.96
N ALA A 14 -15.64 65.68 -64.77
CA ALA A 14 -15.17 67.07 -64.67
C ALA A 14 -13.69 67.19 -65.07
N LYS A 15 -13.47 67.85 -66.21
CA LYS A 15 -12.19 68.30 -66.76
C LYS A 15 -11.84 69.63 -66.10
N LYS A 16 -10.64 69.80 -65.54
CA LYS A 16 -10.03 71.14 -65.35
C LYS A 16 -8.52 71.09 -65.57
N THR A 17 -8.09 72.12 -66.28
CA THR A 17 -6.81 72.44 -66.89
C THR A 17 -5.80 73.05 -65.93
N GLY A 18 -4.51 72.88 -66.26
CA GLY A 18 -3.48 73.92 -66.12
C GLY A 18 -2.63 73.92 -64.85
N GLY A 19 -1.30 73.95 -65.03
CA GLY A 19 -0.37 74.40 -63.99
C GLY A 19 0.85 73.51 -63.78
N SER A 20 1.80 73.55 -64.71
CA SER A 20 3.16 73.03 -64.51
C SER A 20 3.92 73.95 -63.53
N ALA A 21 4.25 73.45 -62.34
CA ALA A 21 5.26 74.02 -61.46
C ALA A 21 6.25 72.92 -61.04
N LYS A 22 7.48 72.97 -61.57
CA LYS A 22 8.61 72.19 -61.08
C LYS A 22 9.03 72.74 -59.72
N VAL A 23 8.66 72.04 -58.63
CA VAL A 23 9.27 72.23 -57.31
C VAL A 23 10.29 71.10 -57.11
N GLY A 24 11.57 71.48 -57.10
CA GLY A 24 12.69 70.58 -56.81
C GLY A 24 12.67 70.16 -55.34
N ASP A 25 11.98 69.06 -55.05
CA ASP A 25 11.92 68.45 -53.74
C ASP A 25 13.18 67.58 -53.55
N SER A 26 14.26 68.20 -53.07
CA SER A 26 15.46 67.48 -52.62
C SER A 26 15.10 66.71 -51.34
N LYS A 27 14.43 65.57 -51.50
CA LYS A 27 14.23 64.60 -50.42
C LYS A 27 15.60 64.11 -49.98
N GLN A 28 16.13 64.78 -48.95
CA GLN A 28 17.30 64.36 -48.19
C GLN A 28 17.02 62.93 -47.73
N LYS A 29 17.54 61.94 -48.48
CA LYS A 29 17.36 60.53 -48.18
C LYS A 29 17.87 60.32 -46.76
N CYS A 30 16.93 60.09 -45.82
CA CYS A 30 17.25 59.76 -44.44
C CYS A 30 18.32 58.66 -44.46
N PRO A 31 19.45 58.82 -43.76
CA PRO A 31 20.51 57.83 -43.79
C PRO A 31 20.01 56.50 -43.27
N GLN A 32 20.15 55.45 -44.08
CA GLN A 32 19.60 54.15 -43.77
C GLN A 32 20.70 53.19 -43.30
N ALA A 33 20.32 52.14 -42.56
CA ALA A 33 21.21 51.09 -42.07
C ALA A 33 20.66 49.71 -42.49
N ASP A 34 21.50 48.67 -42.42
CA ASP A 34 21.09 47.30 -42.77
C ASP A 34 21.21 46.36 -41.56
N LEU A 35 20.16 45.58 -41.34
CA LEU A 35 20.15 44.52 -40.33
C LEU A 35 19.99 43.16 -41.00
N PHE A 36 20.99 42.30 -40.82
CA PHE A 36 20.96 40.92 -41.28
C PHE A 36 20.61 40.01 -40.11
N VAL A 37 19.49 39.31 -40.20
CA VAL A 37 19.06 38.35 -39.18
C VAL A 37 19.24 36.94 -39.73
N THR A 38 19.97 36.11 -39.00
CA THR A 38 20.15 34.69 -39.31
C THR A 38 19.53 33.85 -38.19
N VAL A 39 18.59 32.99 -38.54
CA VAL A 39 18.09 31.95 -37.65
C VAL A 39 19.01 30.74 -37.77
N VAL A 40 19.66 30.35 -36.68
CA VAL A 40 20.60 29.22 -36.67
C VAL A 40 20.11 28.15 -35.71
N ARG A 41 20.09 26.89 -36.14
CA ARG A 41 19.73 25.76 -35.27
C ARG A 41 20.95 25.32 -34.44
N LYS A 42 20.73 25.05 -33.16
CA LYS A 42 21.76 24.45 -32.28
C LYS A 42 21.50 22.93 -32.15
N GLY A 43 22.10 22.10 -33.02
CA GLY A 43 21.94 20.62 -33.01
C GLY A 43 22.04 19.94 -34.40
N LYS A 44 22.04 18.59 -34.45
CA LYS A 44 22.35 17.71 -35.61
C LYS A 44 21.83 18.18 -36.98
N LYS A 45 22.66 17.98 -38.02
CA LYS A 45 22.40 18.21 -39.46
C LYS A 45 21.11 17.52 -39.91
N GLY A 46 20.26 18.28 -40.59
CA GLY A 46 18.95 17.88 -41.11
C GLY A 46 18.08 19.11 -41.18
N ASN A 47 17.39 19.32 -42.30
CA ASN A 47 16.80 20.59 -42.69
C ASN A 47 15.28 20.57 -42.45
N PRO A 48 14.76 20.83 -41.24
CA PRO A 48 13.33 20.93 -41.06
C PRO A 48 12.89 22.27 -41.66
N ASN A 49 12.07 22.18 -42.69
CA ASN A 49 11.56 23.31 -43.46
C ASN A 49 10.48 24.07 -42.63
N PHE A 50 10.87 24.69 -41.53
CA PHE A 50 9.96 25.47 -40.69
C PHE A 50 9.88 26.90 -41.22
N LYS A 51 8.68 27.35 -41.56
CA LYS A 51 8.38 28.78 -41.69
C LYS A 51 8.52 29.42 -40.30
N ASN A 52 9.48 30.33 -40.14
CA ASN A 52 9.64 31.16 -38.95
C ASN A 52 9.19 32.58 -39.28
N THR A 53 8.57 33.25 -38.31
CA THR A 53 8.28 34.69 -38.39
C THR A 53 9.36 35.41 -37.59
N ILE A 54 10.16 36.23 -38.25
CA ILE A 54 11.11 37.15 -37.61
C ILE A 54 10.35 38.44 -37.29
N MET A 55 10.42 38.88 -36.04
CA MET A 55 9.85 40.13 -35.56
C MET A 55 11.00 41.07 -35.19
N VAL A 56 10.98 42.27 -35.75
CA VAL A 56 11.95 43.33 -35.47
C VAL A 56 11.14 44.53 -34.98
N GLU A 57 11.25 44.80 -33.68
CA GLU A 57 10.48 45.84 -33.01
C GLU A 57 11.43 46.98 -32.58
N PRO A 58 11.17 48.24 -32.96
CA PRO A 58 11.83 49.39 -32.38
C PRO A 58 11.58 49.42 -30.87
N SER A 59 12.63 49.66 -30.08
CA SER A 59 12.50 49.73 -28.61
C SER A 59 11.64 50.90 -28.12
N SER A 60 11.35 51.87 -29.00
CA SER A 60 10.52 53.06 -28.75
C SER A 60 9.05 52.91 -29.19
N GLY A 61 8.57 51.68 -29.47
CA GLY A 61 7.13 51.43 -29.70
C GLY A 61 6.64 51.60 -31.16
N GLY A 62 7.53 51.54 -32.15
CA GLY A 62 7.16 51.58 -33.57
C GLY A 62 6.68 50.24 -34.14
N GLY A 63 5.98 50.28 -35.28
CA GLY A 63 5.36 49.11 -35.93
C GLY A 63 6.31 47.96 -36.27
N ASN A 64 5.75 46.74 -36.33
CA ASN A 64 6.48 45.50 -36.55
C ASN A 64 6.83 45.30 -38.04
N LEU A 65 8.10 45.09 -38.37
CA LEU A 65 8.58 44.92 -39.75
C LEU A 65 8.38 43.49 -40.29
N GLY A 66 7.28 42.83 -39.94
CA GLY A 66 7.07 41.37 -40.04
C GLY A 66 7.63 40.69 -41.29
N GLY A 67 8.42 39.63 -41.10
CA GLY A 67 9.00 38.84 -42.20
C GLY A 67 8.96 37.34 -41.94
N PHE A 68 8.76 36.55 -43.01
CA PHE A 68 8.83 35.08 -42.97
C PHE A 68 10.19 34.59 -43.49
N SER A 69 10.79 33.57 -42.87
CA SER A 69 11.99 32.90 -43.36
C SER A 69 12.02 31.42 -42.96
N ASN A 70 12.64 30.57 -43.79
CA ASN A 70 13.01 29.21 -43.37
C ASN A 70 14.19 29.25 -42.38
N CYS A 71 14.44 28.15 -41.66
CA CYS A 71 15.66 27.99 -40.86
C CYS A 71 16.92 28.10 -41.75
N ASP A 72 18.03 28.60 -41.20
CA ASP A 72 19.31 28.76 -41.89
C ASP A 72 19.28 29.72 -43.11
N VAL A 73 18.18 30.46 -43.30
CA VAL A 73 18.07 31.55 -44.28
C VAL A 73 18.47 32.88 -43.62
N LYS A 74 19.39 33.59 -44.27
CA LYS A 74 19.72 34.99 -43.91
C LYS A 74 18.62 35.90 -44.45
N LYS A 75 17.99 36.70 -43.59
CA LYS A 75 17.08 37.77 -44.03
C LYS A 75 17.75 39.11 -43.84
N ALA A 76 17.77 39.91 -44.90
CA ALA A 76 18.19 41.30 -44.85
C ALA A 76 16.96 42.19 -44.64
N PHE A 77 17.04 43.05 -43.63
CA PHE A 77 16.18 44.22 -43.46
C PHE A 77 17.03 45.41 -43.88
N LEU A 78 16.90 45.76 -45.15
CA LEU A 78 17.62 46.90 -45.72
C LEU A 78 16.91 48.17 -45.30
N ASN A 79 17.68 49.25 -45.25
CA ASN A 79 17.15 50.59 -45.18
C ASN A 79 16.38 50.95 -43.89
N ILE A 80 16.74 50.33 -42.76
CA ILE A 80 16.13 50.62 -41.45
C ILE A 80 16.71 51.90 -40.83
N LYS A 81 15.91 52.61 -40.03
CA LYS A 81 16.37 53.81 -39.31
C LYS A 81 17.43 53.42 -38.26
N PRO A 82 18.40 54.30 -37.93
CA PRO A 82 19.27 54.07 -36.77
C PRO A 82 18.45 53.98 -35.47
N GLY A 83 18.80 53.09 -34.55
CA GLY A 83 18.06 52.91 -33.30
C GLY A 83 18.33 51.60 -32.55
N LYS A 84 17.62 51.41 -31.45
CA LYS A 84 17.58 50.16 -30.67
C LYS A 84 16.44 49.29 -31.16
N TYR A 85 16.76 48.05 -31.53
CA TYR A 85 15.83 47.07 -32.05
C TYR A 85 15.84 45.82 -31.18
N LYS A 86 14.65 45.30 -30.90
CA LYS A 86 14.45 43.98 -30.30
C LYS A 86 14.14 43.00 -31.43
N VAL A 87 15.08 42.09 -31.67
CA VAL A 87 14.95 41.06 -32.71
C VAL A 87 14.52 39.76 -32.04
N SER A 88 13.42 39.21 -32.49
CA SER A 88 12.91 37.93 -32.01
C SER A 88 12.36 37.09 -33.16
N ALA A 89 12.06 35.83 -32.90
CA ALA A 89 11.39 34.99 -33.88
C ALA A 89 10.38 34.07 -33.20
N LYS A 90 9.36 33.68 -33.96
CA LYS A 90 8.33 32.73 -33.56
C LYS A 90 8.23 31.65 -34.64
N PRO A 91 8.28 30.36 -34.29
CA PRO A 91 8.08 29.31 -35.27
C PRO A 91 6.60 29.29 -35.66
N ALA A 92 6.28 29.30 -36.96
CA ALA A 92 4.89 29.37 -37.44
C ALA A 92 4.11 28.09 -37.06
N ASN A 93 4.77 26.92 -37.15
CA ASN A 93 4.17 25.60 -36.92
C ASN A 93 5.01 24.68 -36.02
N GLY A 94 6.06 25.21 -35.37
CA GLY A 94 7.10 24.40 -34.71
C GLY A 94 6.66 23.78 -33.39
N LYS A 95 5.86 22.70 -33.45
CA LYS A 95 5.72 21.77 -32.32
C LYS A 95 7.13 21.25 -31.99
N GLY A 96 7.65 21.64 -30.83
CA GLY A 96 8.93 21.15 -30.32
C GLY A 96 10.16 22.02 -30.52
N TYR A 97 10.02 23.30 -30.91
CA TYR A 97 11.15 24.25 -30.95
C TYR A 97 10.84 25.59 -30.29
N SER A 98 11.89 26.27 -29.82
CA SER A 98 11.82 27.58 -29.19
C SER A 98 13.04 28.40 -29.55
N PHE A 99 12.84 29.67 -29.87
CA PHE A 99 13.93 30.64 -29.90
C PHE A 99 14.46 30.93 -28.49
N GLU A 100 15.73 31.34 -28.42
CA GLU A 100 16.30 31.97 -27.23
C GLU A 100 15.67 33.36 -26.98
N LYS A 101 16.05 34.01 -25.87
CA LYS A 101 15.52 35.33 -25.54
C LYS A 101 15.73 36.30 -26.71
N PRO A 102 14.81 37.26 -26.94
CA PRO A 102 15.00 38.31 -27.92
C PRO A 102 16.37 38.98 -27.77
N VAL A 103 17.02 39.25 -28.89
CA VAL A 103 18.33 39.94 -28.92
C VAL A 103 18.06 41.41 -29.13
N THR A 104 18.57 42.25 -28.22
CA THR A 104 18.51 43.70 -28.39
C THR A 104 19.77 44.15 -29.11
N VAL A 105 19.61 44.90 -30.20
CA VAL A 105 20.70 45.39 -31.03
C VAL A 105 20.56 46.89 -31.24
N SER A 106 21.62 47.65 -31.02
CA SER A 106 21.69 49.08 -31.39
C SER A 106 22.38 49.21 -32.74
N ILE A 107 21.79 49.93 -33.69
CA ILE A 107 22.31 50.09 -35.06
C ILE A 107 22.52 51.58 -35.32
N LYS A 108 23.75 51.97 -35.68
CA LYS A 108 24.10 53.35 -36.06
C LYS A 108 23.91 53.56 -37.56
N LYS A 109 23.87 54.82 -37.98
CA LYS A 109 23.86 55.24 -39.39
C LYS A 109 24.98 54.54 -40.18
N GLY A 110 24.65 53.98 -41.35
CA GLY A 110 25.58 53.27 -42.23
C GLY A 110 26.09 51.92 -41.70
N GLN A 111 25.69 51.50 -40.49
CA GLN A 111 26.19 50.28 -39.88
C GLN A 111 25.44 49.05 -40.39
N LYS A 112 26.18 48.02 -40.79
CA LYS A 112 25.64 46.68 -41.02
C LYS A 112 25.79 45.84 -39.75
N LYS A 113 24.69 45.32 -39.21
CA LYS A 113 24.74 44.39 -38.06
C LYS A 113 24.18 43.02 -38.42
N LYS A 114 24.83 41.99 -37.90
CA LYS A 114 24.39 40.60 -37.99
C LYS A 114 23.83 40.18 -36.63
N VAL A 115 22.59 39.72 -36.60
CA VAL A 115 21.94 39.15 -35.41
C VAL A 115 21.70 37.67 -35.64
N LYS A 116 22.22 36.85 -34.73
CA LYS A 116 22.02 35.41 -34.72
C LYS A 116 20.94 35.05 -33.72
N LEU A 117 19.84 34.45 -34.19
CA LEU A 117 18.79 33.90 -33.34
C LEU A 117 18.93 32.38 -33.28
N ASN A 118 19.16 31.84 -32.09
CA ASN A 118 19.30 30.40 -31.93
C ASN A 118 17.93 29.73 -31.78
N LEU A 119 17.62 28.79 -32.66
CA LEU A 119 16.50 27.88 -32.51
C LEU A 119 16.94 26.67 -31.67
N VAL A 120 16.30 26.51 -30.51
CA VAL A 120 16.57 25.44 -29.56
C VAL A 120 15.44 24.44 -29.61
N GLN A 121 15.77 23.16 -29.76
CA GLN A 121 14.79 22.09 -29.66
C GLN A 121 14.23 22.03 -28.24
N LEU A 122 12.91 22.06 -28.10
CA LEU A 122 12.25 21.78 -26.83
C LEU A 122 12.38 20.29 -26.56
N MET A 123 12.76 19.93 -25.35
CA MET A 123 12.86 18.54 -24.95
C MET A 123 12.58 18.40 -23.47
N VAL A 124 12.06 17.24 -23.09
CA VAL A 124 11.91 16.89 -21.68
C VAL A 124 13.29 16.58 -21.09
N VAL A 125 13.68 17.33 -20.07
CA VAL A 125 14.99 17.18 -19.40
C VAL A 125 14.90 16.41 -18.09
N LYS A 126 13.73 16.42 -17.44
CA LYS A 126 13.51 15.75 -16.15
C LYS A 126 12.11 15.15 -16.11
N VAL A 127 12.01 13.94 -15.54
CA VAL A 127 10.74 13.25 -15.29
C VAL A 127 10.77 12.68 -13.88
N THR A 128 9.69 12.84 -13.12
CA THR A 128 9.59 12.27 -11.77
C THR A 128 8.99 10.86 -11.78
N PRO A 129 9.42 9.97 -10.86
CA PRO A 129 10.35 10.26 -9.77
C PRO A 129 11.83 10.34 -10.20
N ALA A 130 12.58 11.23 -9.55
CA ALA A 130 14.03 11.40 -9.81
C ALA A 130 14.91 10.35 -9.10
N LYS A 131 14.33 9.62 -8.13
CA LYS A 131 14.93 8.49 -7.42
C LYS A 131 13.96 7.31 -7.41
N THR A 132 14.42 6.11 -7.14
CA THR A 132 13.50 4.98 -6.99
C THR A 132 12.60 5.20 -5.77
N VAL A 133 11.28 5.04 -5.93
CA VAL A 133 10.29 5.26 -4.86
C VAL A 133 9.46 4.02 -4.61
N LYS A 134 8.96 3.89 -3.37
CA LYS A 134 7.95 2.90 -3.00
C LYS A 134 6.58 3.54 -3.12
N GLN A 135 5.68 2.91 -3.87
CA GLN A 135 4.30 3.31 -4.00
C GLN A 135 3.40 2.31 -3.27
N TYR A 136 2.78 2.74 -2.17
CA TYR A 136 1.84 1.90 -1.43
C TYR A 136 0.45 1.92 -2.09
N VAL A 137 -0.25 0.77 -2.19
CA VAL A 137 -1.49 0.67 -3.01
C VAL A 137 -2.74 0.27 -2.25
N ASN A 138 -2.61 -0.13 -0.99
CA ASN A 138 -3.71 -0.48 -0.10
C ASN A 138 -4.00 0.61 0.95
N LEU A 139 -3.48 1.81 0.73
CA LEU A 139 -3.66 2.99 1.56
C LEU A 139 -4.58 4.02 0.90
N PRO A 140 -5.42 4.73 1.68
CA PRO A 140 -6.02 5.98 1.22
C PRO A 140 -4.93 7.00 0.85
N THR A 141 -5.20 7.84 -0.15
CA THR A 141 -4.32 8.98 -0.50
C THR A 141 -4.27 9.96 0.66
N GLN A 142 -3.07 10.37 1.06
CA GLN A 142 -2.86 11.45 2.04
C GLN A 142 -2.52 12.78 1.37
N ASN A 143 -2.80 13.89 2.04
CA ASN A 143 -2.53 15.25 1.56
C ASN A 143 -1.08 15.70 1.81
N ASP A 144 -0.45 15.21 2.88
CA ASP A 144 0.89 15.55 3.35
C ASP A 144 1.98 14.62 2.78
N GLU A 145 1.66 13.36 2.46
CA GLU A 145 2.53 12.46 1.71
C GLU A 145 1.82 11.80 0.50
N PRO A 146 1.85 12.42 -0.70
CA PRO A 146 1.07 11.97 -1.85
C PRO A 146 1.54 10.63 -2.46
N THR A 147 2.67 10.06 -2.01
CA THR A 147 3.24 8.79 -2.52
C THR A 147 2.61 7.54 -1.91
N TRP A 148 1.47 7.67 -1.22
CA TRP A 148 0.88 6.57 -0.45
C TRP A 148 -0.34 5.91 -1.12
N GLY A 149 -0.82 6.40 -2.27
CA GLY A 149 -2.06 5.89 -2.88
C GLY A 149 -1.97 5.37 -4.32
N ARG A 150 -3.03 4.66 -4.75
CA ARG A 150 -3.21 4.00 -6.06
C ARG A 150 -2.88 4.85 -7.28
N THR A 151 -2.91 6.17 -7.15
CA THR A 151 -2.56 7.13 -8.19
C THR A 151 -1.26 7.86 -7.85
N TYR A 152 -0.27 7.75 -8.74
CA TYR A 152 1.01 8.41 -8.64
C TYR A 152 1.02 9.72 -9.44
N LYS A 153 1.36 10.83 -8.78
CA LYS A 153 1.57 12.12 -9.46
C LYS A 153 2.94 12.15 -10.12
N VAL A 154 2.97 12.44 -11.41
CA VAL A 154 4.19 12.56 -12.21
C VAL A 154 4.32 13.98 -12.75
N THR A 155 5.55 14.40 -12.97
CA THR A 155 5.87 15.69 -13.55
C THR A 155 6.96 15.51 -14.58
N ALA A 156 6.92 16.34 -15.62
CA ALA A 156 7.97 16.46 -16.62
C ALA A 156 8.36 17.93 -16.78
N THR A 157 9.66 18.20 -16.78
CA THR A 157 10.21 19.55 -17.00
C THR A 157 10.86 19.60 -18.36
N ILE A 158 10.54 20.62 -19.15
CA ILE A 158 11.21 20.90 -20.43
C ILE A 158 12.41 21.83 -20.23
N ASN A 159 13.36 21.80 -21.16
CA ASN A 159 14.60 22.61 -21.12
C ASN A 159 14.38 24.14 -21.17
N LYS A 160 13.18 24.62 -21.49
CA LYS A 160 12.83 26.05 -21.52
C LYS A 160 11.54 26.30 -20.76
N LYS A 161 11.51 27.33 -19.91
CA LYS A 161 10.32 27.76 -19.14
C LYS A 161 9.26 28.33 -20.09
N LYS A 162 8.42 27.47 -20.67
CA LYS A 162 7.33 27.84 -21.57
C LYS A 162 6.03 27.20 -21.12
N LYS A 163 4.96 27.99 -21.11
CA LYS A 163 3.59 27.56 -20.83
C LYS A 163 2.96 26.93 -22.08
N ASN A 164 1.94 26.10 -21.87
CA ASN A 164 1.07 25.54 -22.91
C ASN A 164 1.76 24.60 -23.91
N ILE A 165 2.95 24.07 -23.60
CA ILE A 165 3.60 23.04 -24.41
C ILE A 165 3.00 21.68 -24.04
N PRO A 166 2.43 20.91 -24.99
CA PRO A 166 1.95 19.57 -24.71
C PRO A 166 3.13 18.65 -24.39
N VAL A 167 3.00 17.91 -23.30
CA VAL A 167 3.90 16.82 -22.90
C VAL A 167 3.06 15.57 -22.77
N HIS A 168 3.46 14.55 -23.51
CA HIS A 168 2.86 13.23 -23.54
C HIS A 168 3.60 12.34 -22.55
N PHE A 169 2.85 11.64 -21.71
CA PHE A 169 3.32 10.75 -20.67
C PHE A 169 2.85 9.33 -20.95
N ASP A 170 3.71 8.34 -20.74
CA ASP A 170 3.39 6.92 -20.83
C ASP A 170 4.13 6.14 -19.72
N PHE A 171 3.81 4.86 -19.56
CA PHE A 171 4.49 3.97 -18.64
C PHE A 171 5.26 2.87 -19.37
N GLU A 172 6.49 2.66 -18.92
CA GLU A 172 7.30 1.49 -19.21
C GLU A 172 7.19 0.52 -18.00
N PRO A 173 6.32 -0.50 -18.06
CA PRO A 173 6.33 -1.58 -17.09
C PRO A 173 7.60 -2.41 -17.23
N ASP A 174 8.14 -2.91 -16.12
CA ASP A 174 9.22 -3.90 -16.16
C ASP A 174 8.73 -5.21 -16.80
N ALA A 175 9.53 -5.83 -17.65
CA ALA A 175 9.16 -7.05 -18.36
C ALA A 175 8.83 -8.21 -17.41
N LYS A 176 9.39 -8.21 -16.20
CA LYS A 176 9.12 -9.21 -15.16
C LYS A 176 7.85 -8.92 -14.37
N ASN A 177 7.13 -7.83 -14.66
CA ASN A 177 5.83 -7.56 -14.04
C ASN A 177 4.84 -8.64 -14.47
N ARG A 178 4.79 -9.71 -13.67
CA ARG A 178 3.71 -10.70 -13.63
C ARG A 178 3.25 -11.13 -15.04
N SER A 179 4.21 -11.57 -15.84
CA SER A 179 3.99 -12.04 -17.22
C SER A 179 2.88 -13.09 -17.34
N SER A 180 2.68 -13.89 -16.27
CA SER A 180 1.68 -14.93 -16.13
C SER A 180 0.28 -14.49 -15.67
N LEU A 181 0.03 -13.20 -15.39
CA LEU A 181 -1.32 -12.77 -15.00
C LEU A 181 -2.29 -12.80 -16.19
N PRO A 182 -3.58 -13.13 -15.94
CA PRO A 182 -4.67 -12.86 -16.87
C PRO A 182 -4.67 -11.40 -17.38
N ALA A 183 -5.03 -11.19 -18.65
CA ALA A 183 -4.91 -9.89 -19.33
C ALA A 183 -5.78 -8.77 -18.70
N ASP A 184 -6.90 -9.14 -18.09
CA ASP A 184 -7.79 -8.25 -17.33
C ASP A 184 -7.16 -7.77 -16.01
N LEU A 185 -6.24 -8.55 -15.43
CA LEU A 185 -5.48 -8.20 -14.22
C LEU A 185 -4.19 -7.44 -14.51
N LYS A 186 -3.74 -7.39 -15.77
CA LYS A 186 -2.57 -6.59 -16.18
C LYS A 186 -2.91 -5.10 -16.11
N ALA A 187 -1.96 -4.30 -15.66
CA ALA A 187 -2.14 -2.85 -15.61
C ALA A 187 -2.25 -2.29 -17.04
N LYS A 188 -3.37 -1.64 -17.35
CA LYS A 188 -3.62 -0.98 -18.64
C LYS A 188 -3.21 0.48 -18.55
N PHE A 189 -2.24 0.88 -19.37
CA PHE A 189 -1.78 2.26 -19.44
C PHE A 189 -2.19 2.86 -20.78
N LYS A 190 -2.81 4.04 -20.72
CA LYS A 190 -3.05 4.88 -21.88
C LYS A 190 -2.13 6.08 -21.79
N THR A 191 -1.50 6.44 -22.89
CA THR A 191 -0.73 7.69 -23.01
C THR A 191 -1.62 8.85 -22.59
N LYS A 192 -1.10 9.72 -21.72
CA LYS A 192 -1.81 10.92 -21.25
C LYS A 192 -1.05 12.16 -21.68
N THR A 193 -1.78 13.23 -21.97
CA THR A 193 -1.16 14.51 -22.37
C THR A 193 -1.49 15.58 -21.34
N SER A 194 -0.50 16.37 -20.95
CA SER A 194 -0.68 17.56 -20.12
C SER A 194 0.08 18.74 -20.72
N LYS A 195 -0.40 19.96 -20.49
CA LYS A 195 0.29 21.19 -20.91
C LYS A 195 1.24 21.67 -19.81
N THR A 196 2.38 22.25 -20.20
CA THR A 196 3.31 22.88 -19.26
C THR A 196 2.74 24.17 -18.65
N ASN A 197 3.07 24.45 -17.40
CA ASN A 197 2.86 25.75 -16.77
C ASN A 197 3.97 26.77 -17.13
N GLU A 198 3.94 27.95 -16.53
CA GLU A 198 4.93 29.02 -16.78
C GLU A 198 6.37 28.62 -16.44
N LYS A 199 6.54 27.67 -15.50
CA LYS A 199 7.83 27.11 -15.13
C LYS A 199 8.32 26.02 -16.11
N GLY A 200 7.57 25.73 -17.17
CA GLY A 200 7.89 24.65 -18.11
C GLY A 200 7.66 23.26 -17.52
N ILE A 201 6.75 23.13 -16.55
CA ILE A 201 6.44 21.85 -15.87
C ILE A 201 5.05 21.39 -16.29
N ALA A 202 4.96 20.18 -16.83
CA ALA A 202 3.69 19.48 -17.06
C ALA A 202 3.47 18.47 -15.94
N GLU A 203 2.24 18.34 -15.45
CA GLU A 203 1.88 17.40 -14.39
C GLU A 203 0.78 16.44 -14.86
N ASN A 204 0.88 15.17 -14.48
CA ASN A 204 -0.16 14.17 -14.73
C ASN A 204 -0.27 13.18 -13.55
N LYS A 205 -1.28 12.32 -13.60
CA LYS A 205 -1.59 11.31 -12.59
C LYS A 205 -1.80 9.97 -13.25
N PHE A 206 -1.14 8.94 -12.76
CA PHE A 206 -1.30 7.58 -13.27
C PHE A 206 -1.66 6.59 -12.17
N THR A 207 -2.53 5.64 -12.48
CA THR A 207 -2.85 4.55 -11.57
C THR A 207 -1.87 3.41 -11.79
N VAL A 208 -1.19 2.96 -10.72
CA VAL A 208 -0.26 1.80 -10.78
C VAL A 208 -1.00 0.50 -10.47
N SER A 209 -0.36 -0.65 -10.69
CA SER A 209 -0.96 -1.95 -10.38
C SER A 209 -1.21 -2.14 -8.88
N ARG A 210 -2.06 -3.11 -8.53
CA ARG A 210 -2.36 -3.45 -7.13
C ARG A 210 -1.39 -4.49 -6.53
N PHE A 211 -0.41 -4.96 -7.29
CA PHE A 211 0.42 -6.11 -6.93
C PHE A 211 1.80 -5.68 -6.44
N GLY A 212 2.16 -6.10 -5.23
CA GLY A 212 3.49 -5.86 -4.69
C GLY A 212 4.57 -6.44 -5.60
N GLY A 213 5.61 -5.65 -5.85
CA GLY A 213 6.77 -6.02 -6.67
C GLY A 213 6.78 -5.47 -8.08
N ASP A 214 5.62 -5.05 -8.60
CA ASP A 214 5.56 -4.46 -9.92
C ASP A 214 6.35 -3.16 -9.98
N LYS A 215 7.08 -2.96 -11.08
CA LYS A 215 7.96 -1.80 -11.29
C LYS A 215 7.58 -1.05 -12.55
N PHE A 216 7.59 0.28 -12.47
CA PHE A 216 7.23 1.16 -13.58
C PHE A 216 8.25 2.27 -13.72
N LYS A 217 8.52 2.69 -14.97
CA LYS A 217 9.19 3.95 -15.27
C LYS A 217 8.24 4.83 -16.06
N VAL A 218 8.18 6.11 -15.71
CA VAL A 218 7.41 7.11 -16.46
C VAL A 218 8.24 7.54 -17.65
N LEU A 219 7.64 7.51 -18.82
CA LEU A 219 8.17 8.08 -20.06
C LEU A 219 7.50 9.43 -20.27
N ALA A 220 8.26 10.44 -20.66
CA ALA A 220 7.68 11.71 -21.10
C ALA A 220 8.40 12.28 -22.31
N SER A 221 7.63 12.83 -23.25
CA SER A 221 8.12 13.46 -24.46
C SER A 221 7.22 14.62 -24.87
N ILE A 222 7.77 15.59 -25.58
CA ILE A 222 6.97 16.59 -26.30
C ILE A 222 6.39 16.05 -27.61
N ASN A 223 6.88 14.89 -28.08
CA ASN A 223 6.36 14.21 -29.27
C ASN A 223 5.20 13.28 -28.87
N PRO A 224 4.14 13.20 -29.69
CA PRO A 224 2.96 12.38 -29.39
C PRO A 224 3.29 10.87 -29.40
N ASP A 225 4.31 10.45 -30.14
CA ASP A 225 4.77 9.06 -30.23
C ASP A 225 5.62 8.63 -29.02
N VAL A 226 5.20 9.02 -27.82
CA VAL A 226 5.75 8.47 -26.59
C VAL A 226 5.19 7.07 -26.39
N LYS A 227 6.03 6.07 -26.70
CA LYS A 227 5.76 4.65 -26.46
C LYS A 227 7.00 4.05 -25.81
N HIS A 228 6.87 2.91 -25.14
CA HIS A 228 7.97 2.15 -24.54
C HIS A 228 9.19 1.94 -25.46
N LYS A 229 9.00 1.94 -26.79
CA LYS A 229 10.07 1.76 -27.78
C LYS A 229 10.61 3.06 -28.39
N SER A 230 10.08 4.23 -28.02
CA SER A 230 10.50 5.51 -28.59
C SER A 230 11.83 5.96 -27.97
N SER A 231 12.88 6.06 -28.78
CA SER A 231 14.26 6.40 -28.37
C SER A 231 14.41 7.80 -27.77
N ASN A 232 13.44 8.69 -28.00
CA ASN A 232 13.52 10.10 -27.63
C ASN A 232 12.77 10.45 -26.34
N ALA A 233 12.09 9.50 -25.69
CA ALA A 233 11.37 9.75 -24.45
C ALA A 233 12.33 9.82 -23.25
N LYS A 234 12.18 10.86 -22.41
CA LYS A 234 12.90 10.92 -21.15
C LYS A 234 12.25 9.97 -20.15
N LYS A 235 13.08 9.19 -19.45
CA LYS A 235 12.62 8.20 -18.46
C LYS A 235 12.82 8.71 -17.03
N SER A 236 11.87 8.42 -16.16
CA SER A 236 12.03 8.57 -14.71
C SER A 236 12.89 7.44 -14.13
N LYS A 237 13.20 7.54 -12.83
CA LYS A 237 13.59 6.37 -12.03
C LYS A 237 12.35 5.51 -11.71
N GLN A 238 12.57 4.36 -11.06
CA GLN A 238 11.54 3.35 -10.87
C GLN A 238 10.53 3.74 -9.79
N ILE A 239 9.27 3.44 -10.06
CA ILE A 239 8.20 3.33 -9.07
C ILE A 239 8.04 1.84 -8.80
N ILE A 240 8.26 1.41 -7.56
CA ILE A 240 8.07 0.03 -7.14
C ILE A 240 6.77 -0.03 -6.34
N VAL A 241 5.86 -0.91 -6.71
CA VAL A 241 4.61 -1.12 -5.97
C VAL A 241 4.89 -1.92 -4.71
N TRP A 242 4.41 -1.39 -3.58
CA TRP A 242 4.45 -2.03 -2.28
C TRP A 242 3.04 -2.10 -1.69
N ARG A 243 2.84 -3.02 -0.77
CA ARG A 243 1.66 -3.04 0.11
C ARG A 243 2.11 -2.71 1.53
N LYS A 244 1.22 -2.13 2.34
CA LYS A 244 1.51 -1.83 3.75
C LYS A 244 0.38 -2.28 4.64
N ILE A 245 0.67 -3.06 5.66
CA ILE A 245 -0.32 -3.53 6.65
C ILE A 245 0.08 -2.96 8.00
N TRP A 246 -0.91 -2.46 8.74
CA TRP A 246 -0.71 -2.07 10.12
C TRP A 246 -1.08 -3.22 11.02
N TYR A 247 -0.49 -3.27 12.21
CA TYR A 247 -0.98 -4.18 13.22
C TYR A 247 -0.84 -3.57 14.61
N GLN A 248 -1.84 -3.85 15.43
CA GLN A 248 -1.83 -3.57 16.85
C GLN A 248 -1.43 -4.84 17.59
N ILE A 249 -0.50 -4.75 18.53
CA ILE A 249 -0.23 -5.84 19.47
C ILE A 249 -0.92 -5.56 20.80
N THR A 250 -1.59 -6.56 21.34
CA THR A 250 -2.11 -6.58 22.71
C THR A 250 -1.48 -7.75 23.46
N TYR A 251 -0.81 -7.46 24.58
CA TYR A 251 -0.03 -8.45 25.32
C TYR A 251 0.09 -8.07 26.79
N ASP A 252 0.39 -9.05 27.64
CA ASP A 252 0.61 -8.81 29.07
C ASP A 252 1.89 -8.00 29.31
N LYS A 253 1.88 -7.05 30.25
CA LYS A 253 3.00 -6.16 30.58
C LYS A 253 4.25 -6.93 31.02
N GLY A 254 4.09 -8.08 31.66
CA GLY A 254 5.19 -8.96 32.08
C GLY A 254 5.77 -9.83 30.96
N MET A 255 5.13 -9.89 29.80
CA MET A 255 5.52 -10.77 28.71
C MET A 255 6.65 -10.17 27.86
N LYS A 256 7.73 -10.94 27.70
CA LYS A 256 8.84 -10.61 26.80
C LYS A 256 8.53 -11.11 25.39
N LEU A 257 8.22 -10.20 24.48
CA LEU A 257 7.96 -10.56 23.09
C LEU A 257 9.27 -10.81 22.32
N PRO A 258 9.38 -11.93 21.59
CA PRO A 258 10.52 -12.16 20.70
C PRO A 258 10.64 -11.08 19.63
N ARG A 259 11.88 -10.82 19.18
CA ARG A 259 12.13 -9.90 18.07
C ARG A 259 11.46 -10.42 16.79
N ARG A 260 10.80 -9.51 16.06
CA ARG A 260 10.06 -9.81 14.81
C ARG A 260 10.83 -9.50 13.53
N LYS A 261 12.16 -9.32 13.62
CA LYS A 261 13.00 -8.92 12.48
C LYS A 261 12.85 -9.87 11.29
N LYS A 262 12.79 -11.18 11.53
CA LYS A 262 12.64 -12.17 10.46
C LYS A 262 11.29 -12.03 9.75
N THR A 263 10.17 -11.89 10.47
CA THR A 263 8.87 -11.61 9.87
C THR A 263 8.90 -10.34 9.02
N LEU A 264 9.50 -9.26 9.51
CA LEU A 264 9.65 -8.01 8.76
C LEU A 264 10.45 -8.21 7.45
N ASP A 265 11.56 -8.95 7.54
CA ASP A 265 12.45 -9.20 6.39
C ASP A 265 11.78 -10.10 5.34
N GLU A 266 11.04 -11.15 5.75
CA GLU A 266 10.30 -12.01 4.80
C GLU A 266 9.18 -11.25 4.07
N TYR A 267 8.38 -10.45 4.79
CA TYR A 267 7.38 -9.61 4.15
C TYR A 267 7.98 -8.59 3.19
N LYS A 268 9.15 -8.05 3.53
CA LYS A 268 9.88 -7.12 2.67
C LYS A 268 10.26 -7.76 1.32
N LYS A 269 10.63 -9.05 1.30
CA LYS A 269 10.90 -9.79 0.05
C LYS A 269 9.66 -9.90 -0.84
N LEU A 270 8.47 -9.91 -0.23
CA LEU A 270 7.18 -9.93 -0.92
C LEU A 270 6.63 -8.53 -1.22
N PHE A 271 7.45 -7.49 -1.10
CA PHE A 271 7.06 -6.08 -1.27
C PHE A 271 5.90 -5.66 -0.34
N LEU A 272 5.84 -6.28 0.83
CA LEU A 272 4.91 -5.94 1.90
C LEU A 272 5.68 -5.27 3.05
N LYS A 273 5.18 -4.13 3.53
CA LYS A 273 5.66 -3.48 4.76
C LYS A 273 4.63 -3.71 5.85
N ILE A 274 4.97 -4.42 6.91
CA ILE A 274 4.13 -4.45 8.11
C ILE A 274 4.64 -3.39 9.11
N ALA A 275 3.73 -2.72 9.82
CA ALA A 275 4.07 -1.66 10.77
C ALA A 275 3.21 -1.75 12.04
N GLU A 276 3.86 -1.65 13.19
CA GLU A 276 3.21 -1.62 14.49
C GLU A 276 2.59 -0.26 14.76
N VAL A 277 1.35 -0.23 15.27
CA VAL A 277 0.64 0.98 15.71
C VAL A 277 -0.30 0.65 16.86
N ASP A 278 -0.62 1.65 17.70
CA ASP A 278 -1.60 1.52 18.78
C ASP A 278 -1.30 0.36 19.76
N ASN A 279 -0.03 -0.03 19.93
CA ASN A 279 0.37 -1.13 20.79
C ASN A 279 -0.13 -0.94 22.23
N LYS A 280 -0.75 -1.97 22.79
CA LYS A 280 -1.34 -1.94 24.12
C LYS A 280 -0.71 -3.00 25.00
N LYS A 281 0.11 -2.56 25.96
CA LYS A 281 0.53 -3.40 27.09
C LYS A 281 -0.60 -3.40 28.10
N LEU A 282 -1.09 -4.57 28.45
CA LEU A 282 -2.13 -4.73 29.46
C LEU A 282 -1.53 -5.37 30.70
N THR A 283 -1.99 -4.99 31.87
CA THR A 283 -1.93 -5.90 33.02
C THR A 283 -3.20 -6.73 32.94
N TYR A 284 -3.13 -7.95 32.38
CA TYR A 284 -4.34 -8.73 32.07
C TYR A 284 -5.26 -8.89 33.30
N LYS A 285 -4.69 -8.92 34.50
CA LYS A 285 -5.42 -9.04 35.78
C LYS A 285 -6.32 -7.83 36.04
N ASN A 286 -5.86 -6.63 35.69
CA ASN A 286 -6.53 -5.37 35.99
C ASN A 286 -7.35 -4.87 34.80
N ASP A 287 -6.91 -5.18 33.57
CA ASP A 287 -7.50 -4.63 32.36
C ASP A 287 -8.61 -5.49 31.74
N ILE A 288 -8.74 -6.74 32.17
CA ILE A 288 -9.71 -7.68 31.61
C ILE A 288 -10.39 -8.47 32.73
N THR A 289 -11.60 -8.04 33.06
CA THR A 289 -12.43 -8.64 34.12
C THR A 289 -12.78 -10.10 33.80
N GLY A 290 -12.67 -10.97 34.80
CA GLY A 290 -13.07 -12.38 34.73
C GLY A 290 -12.20 -13.23 33.80
N ILE A 291 -10.91 -12.95 33.69
CA ILE A 291 -9.94 -13.91 33.14
C ILE A 291 -9.57 -14.92 34.23
N THR A 292 -9.69 -16.20 33.91
CA THR A 292 -9.16 -17.29 34.74
C THR A 292 -7.68 -17.49 34.45
N TYR A 293 -6.87 -17.50 35.50
CA TYR A 293 -5.45 -17.81 35.42
C TYR A 293 -5.21 -19.24 35.87
N HIS A 294 -4.34 -19.94 35.16
CA HIS A 294 -3.96 -21.30 35.50
C HIS A 294 -2.44 -21.38 35.67
N PRO A 295 -1.94 -22.21 36.59
CA PRO A 295 -0.50 -22.43 36.71
C PRO A 295 0.01 -23.16 35.46
N ILE A 296 1.21 -22.77 35.00
CA ILE A 296 1.79 -23.25 33.73
C ILE A 296 1.91 -24.79 33.67
N TRP A 297 2.11 -25.47 34.80
CA TRP A 297 2.17 -26.94 34.84
C TRP A 297 0.90 -27.62 34.31
N GLN A 298 -0.26 -26.96 34.37
CA GLN A 298 -1.48 -27.54 33.81
C GLN A 298 -1.45 -27.60 32.28
N PHE A 299 -0.74 -26.70 31.60
CA PHE A 299 -0.60 -26.73 30.14
C PHE A 299 0.69 -27.44 29.68
N LYS A 300 1.73 -27.39 30.52
CA LYS A 300 3.04 -27.98 30.26
C LYS A 300 3.43 -28.81 31.51
N PRO A 301 3.04 -30.09 31.59
CA PRO A 301 3.33 -30.93 32.74
C PRO A 301 4.82 -30.92 33.11
N GLY A 302 5.14 -30.95 34.40
CA GLY A 302 6.51 -30.81 34.91
C GLY A 302 7.07 -29.38 34.96
N LYS A 303 6.29 -28.35 34.56
CA LYS A 303 6.69 -26.94 34.74
C LYS A 303 6.29 -26.37 36.11
N GLY A 304 6.65 -25.11 36.35
CA GLY A 304 6.40 -24.41 37.61
C GLY A 304 4.93 -24.05 37.89
N THR A 305 4.70 -23.31 38.97
CA THR A 305 3.37 -22.87 39.43
C THR A 305 3.01 -21.45 38.97
N ASN A 306 3.88 -20.79 38.21
CA ASN A 306 3.64 -19.45 37.67
C ASN A 306 2.33 -19.44 36.88
N LYS A 307 1.46 -18.50 37.23
CA LYS A 307 0.18 -18.30 36.56
C LYS A 307 0.41 -17.68 35.20
N ILE A 308 -0.22 -18.26 34.18
CA ILE A 308 -0.16 -17.77 32.80
C ILE A 308 -1.58 -17.56 32.25
N VAL A 309 -1.68 -16.80 31.16
CA VAL A 309 -2.95 -16.54 30.50
C VAL A 309 -3.16 -17.47 29.32
N CYS A 310 -4.23 -18.24 29.42
CA CYS A 310 -4.79 -18.98 28.30
C CYS A 310 -5.80 -18.09 27.59
N VAL A 311 -5.65 -17.93 26.28
CA VAL A 311 -6.65 -17.27 25.44
C VAL A 311 -7.27 -18.31 24.52
N GLY A 312 -8.59 -18.30 24.42
CA GLY A 312 -9.36 -19.18 23.53
C GLY A 312 -10.82 -18.75 23.49
N ASP A 313 -11.71 -19.62 23.00
CA ASP A 313 -13.14 -19.30 22.81
C ASP A 313 -13.86 -18.79 24.07
N HIS A 314 -13.40 -19.20 25.25
CA HIS A 314 -13.98 -18.78 26.53
C HIS A 314 -13.75 -17.30 26.86
N ASN A 315 -12.71 -16.66 26.32
CA ASN A 315 -12.34 -15.30 26.74
C ASN A 315 -11.81 -14.39 25.62
N LYS A 316 -11.55 -14.90 24.40
CA LYS A 316 -10.96 -14.12 23.29
C LYS A 316 -11.76 -12.88 22.92
N SER A 317 -13.09 -12.91 23.04
CA SER A 317 -13.96 -11.75 22.80
C SER A 317 -13.60 -10.55 23.69
N LYS A 318 -13.12 -10.78 24.92
CA LYS A 318 -12.68 -9.72 25.83
C LYS A 318 -11.41 -9.03 25.33
N PHE A 319 -10.50 -9.80 24.71
CA PHE A 319 -9.31 -9.26 24.07
C PHE A 319 -9.65 -8.55 22.77
N TYR A 320 -10.60 -9.08 21.97
CA TYR A 320 -11.05 -8.46 20.72
C TYR A 320 -11.59 -7.04 20.94
N LYS A 321 -12.28 -6.80 22.05
CA LYS A 321 -12.74 -5.46 22.47
C LYS A 321 -11.61 -4.45 22.72
N LYS A 322 -10.36 -4.90 22.83
CA LYS A 322 -9.19 -4.01 22.98
C LYS A 322 -8.67 -3.52 21.62
N TYR A 323 -9.22 -4.00 20.51
CA TYR A 323 -8.87 -3.51 19.18
C TYR A 323 -9.27 -2.05 19.01
N LYS A 324 -8.31 -1.20 18.65
CA LYS A 324 -8.62 0.18 18.28
C LYS A 324 -9.03 0.22 16.81
N THR A 325 -10.20 0.75 16.51
CA THR A 325 -10.66 0.95 15.12
C THR A 325 -9.59 1.66 14.29
N PRO A 326 -9.23 1.17 13.09
CA PRO A 326 -8.20 1.78 12.29
C PRO A 326 -8.65 3.12 11.72
N ALA A 327 -7.84 4.16 11.94
CA ALA A 327 -7.94 5.42 11.21
C ALA A 327 -7.62 5.18 9.73
N ALA A 328 -8.05 6.09 8.84
CA ALA A 328 -7.81 6.01 7.39
C ALA A 328 -6.34 5.71 7.05
N LYS A 329 -5.39 6.40 7.71
CA LYS A 329 -3.94 6.22 7.52
C LYS A 329 -3.35 4.91 8.01
N THR A 330 -4.15 4.11 8.74
CA THR A 330 -3.76 2.82 9.30
C THR A 330 -4.58 1.67 8.73
N LYS A 331 -5.36 1.86 7.67
CA LYS A 331 -6.10 0.77 7.01
C LYS A 331 -5.25 0.14 5.89
N PRO A 332 -5.19 -1.20 5.78
CA PRO A 332 -5.82 -2.18 6.67
C PRO A 332 -4.97 -2.46 7.93
N LYS A 333 -5.63 -2.64 9.09
CA LYS A 333 -4.98 -2.99 10.36
C LYS A 333 -5.39 -4.37 10.85
N ALA A 334 -4.43 -5.16 11.34
CA ALA A 334 -4.62 -6.40 12.06
C ALA A 334 -4.53 -6.17 13.58
N HIS A 335 -5.06 -7.09 14.39
CA HIS A 335 -4.98 -7.09 15.84
C HIS A 335 -4.35 -8.40 16.32
N LEU A 336 -3.09 -8.35 16.71
CA LEU A 336 -2.37 -9.50 17.24
C LEU A 336 -2.51 -9.53 18.76
N ILE A 337 -3.14 -10.57 19.28
CA ILE A 337 -3.31 -10.80 20.71
C ILE A 337 -2.32 -11.88 21.12
N MET A 338 -1.35 -11.49 21.93
CA MET A 338 -0.29 -12.37 22.39
C MET A 338 -0.74 -13.10 23.65
N CYS A 339 -0.58 -14.42 23.68
CA CYS A 339 -0.89 -15.25 24.84
C CYS A 339 0.25 -16.22 25.16
N ASP A 340 0.28 -16.71 26.41
CA ASP A 340 1.28 -17.72 26.82
C ASP A 340 0.96 -19.10 26.25
N VAL A 341 -0.34 -19.40 26.15
CA VAL A 341 -0.89 -20.65 25.61
C VAL A 341 -2.27 -20.38 24.99
N GLN A 342 -2.63 -21.20 24.01
CA GLN A 342 -3.96 -21.18 23.39
C GLN A 342 -4.58 -22.57 23.50
N TRP A 343 -5.75 -22.62 24.14
CA TRP A 343 -6.57 -23.82 24.30
C TRP A 343 -8.05 -23.43 24.27
N ASP A 344 -8.86 -24.24 23.60
CA ASP A 344 -10.29 -23.99 23.47
C ASP A 344 -11.10 -24.98 24.30
N PRO A 345 -12.00 -24.51 25.15
CA PRO A 345 -12.84 -25.38 25.98
C PRO A 345 -13.74 -26.26 25.12
N ILE A 346 -13.76 -27.56 25.41
CA ILE A 346 -14.66 -28.52 24.78
C ILE A 346 -15.22 -29.48 25.83
N ASN A 347 -16.32 -30.16 25.51
CA ASN A 347 -16.72 -31.31 26.30
C ASN A 347 -15.94 -32.53 25.84
N GLY A 348 -15.28 -33.24 26.76
CA GLY A 348 -14.73 -34.55 26.44
C GLY A 348 -15.83 -35.55 26.06
N PRO A 349 -15.48 -36.63 25.35
CA PRO A 349 -16.38 -37.75 25.18
C PRO A 349 -16.69 -38.38 26.54
N GLN A 350 -17.84 -39.05 26.66
CA GLN A 350 -18.05 -39.96 27.79
C GLN A 350 -17.05 -41.12 27.65
N THR A 351 -16.35 -41.46 28.72
CA THR A 351 -15.35 -42.53 28.73
C THR A 351 -15.62 -43.47 29.89
N GLU A 352 -15.46 -44.76 29.63
CA GLU A 352 -15.57 -45.80 30.63
C GLU A 352 -14.18 -46.27 31.07
N TYR A 353 -14.00 -46.44 32.38
CA TYR A 353 -12.78 -46.92 33.00
C TYR A 353 -13.10 -48.09 33.93
N ALA A 354 -12.17 -49.03 34.06
CA ALA A 354 -12.29 -50.14 35.00
C ALA A 354 -11.21 -50.00 36.07
N PHE A 355 -11.60 -49.92 37.34
CA PHE A 355 -10.67 -49.77 38.47
C PHE A 355 -10.62 -51.04 39.30
N SER A 356 -9.39 -51.51 39.57
CA SER A 356 -9.11 -52.61 40.50
C SER A 356 -8.73 -52.12 41.90
N SER A 357 -9.00 -50.85 42.20
CA SER A 357 -8.78 -50.19 43.49
C SER A 357 -9.74 -49.00 43.65
N SER A 358 -9.76 -48.37 44.83
CA SER A 358 -10.63 -47.21 45.14
C SER A 358 -10.23 -45.93 44.41
N SER A 359 -9.08 -45.90 43.75
CA SER A 359 -8.64 -44.77 42.93
C SER A 359 -7.96 -45.24 41.64
N GLY A 360 -8.29 -44.60 40.53
CA GLY A 360 -7.74 -44.95 39.22
C GLY A 360 -7.09 -43.76 38.53
N LYS A 361 -5.93 -44.00 37.92
CA LYS A 361 -5.30 -43.06 37.00
C LYS A 361 -5.97 -43.14 35.64
N CYS A 362 -6.48 -42.01 35.16
CA CYS A 362 -7.26 -41.93 33.94
C CYS A 362 -6.64 -40.97 32.93
N TYR A 363 -7.06 -41.13 31.68
CA TYR A 363 -6.69 -40.24 30.58
C TYR A 363 -7.93 -39.91 29.76
N GLN A 364 -8.14 -38.64 29.48
CA GLN A 364 -9.16 -38.24 28.52
C GLN A 364 -8.59 -38.31 27.11
N LYS A 365 -9.27 -39.02 26.21
CA LYS A 365 -8.93 -39.08 24.79
C LYS A 365 -9.86 -38.18 23.98
N ASN A 366 -9.37 -37.58 22.90
CA ASN A 366 -10.24 -36.91 21.92
C ASN A 366 -10.91 -37.94 20.98
N SER A 367 -11.68 -37.45 20.00
CA SER A 367 -12.32 -38.29 18.97
C SER A 367 -11.33 -39.14 18.18
N ALA A 368 -10.11 -38.63 17.96
CA ALA A 368 -9.01 -39.37 17.33
C ALA A 368 -8.26 -40.32 18.30
N ARG A 369 -8.83 -40.59 19.48
CA ARG A 369 -8.32 -41.50 20.52
C ARG A 369 -6.93 -41.17 21.07
N ASN A 370 -6.40 -39.97 20.84
CA ASN A 370 -5.10 -39.54 21.34
C ASN A 370 -5.23 -38.74 22.65
N LYS A 371 -4.11 -38.61 23.38
CA LYS A 371 -4.03 -38.02 24.73
C LYS A 371 -3.88 -36.49 24.73
N TYR A 372 -4.23 -35.80 23.63
CA TYR A 372 -4.08 -34.34 23.52
C TYR A 372 -5.24 -33.54 24.12
N LEU A 373 -6.30 -34.20 24.61
CA LEU A 373 -7.43 -33.51 25.21
C LEU A 373 -7.11 -33.08 26.65
N GLY A 374 -6.88 -31.79 26.86
CA GLY A 374 -6.43 -31.25 28.14
C GLY A 374 -7.54 -31.23 29.19
N VAL A 375 -7.19 -31.61 30.42
CA VAL A 375 -8.05 -31.58 31.61
C VAL A 375 -7.46 -30.55 32.56
N PHE A 376 -8.25 -29.55 32.96
CA PHE A 376 -7.81 -28.39 33.75
C PHE A 376 -8.68 -28.27 34.99
N ASP A 377 -8.08 -27.89 36.11
CA ASP A 377 -8.80 -27.69 37.38
C ASP A 377 -8.42 -26.33 38.00
N PRO A 378 -9.35 -25.35 38.07
CA PRO A 378 -10.72 -25.42 37.53
C PRO A 378 -10.73 -25.58 35.99
N PRO A 379 -11.86 -25.89 35.34
CA PRO A 379 -11.95 -25.87 33.88
C PRO A 379 -11.71 -24.48 33.29
N LEU A 380 -11.32 -24.38 32.01
CA LEU A 380 -11.03 -23.08 31.37
C LEU A 380 -12.21 -22.09 31.39
N LYS A 381 -13.46 -22.59 31.29
CA LYS A 381 -14.69 -21.78 31.42
C LYS A 381 -15.11 -21.53 32.87
N GLY A 382 -14.36 -22.00 33.86
CA GLY A 382 -14.77 -22.08 35.26
C GLY A 382 -15.83 -23.16 35.53
N GLY A 383 -16.27 -23.25 36.79
CA GLY A 383 -17.30 -24.18 37.25
C GLY A 383 -16.80 -25.60 37.53
N SER A 384 -17.72 -26.57 37.52
CA SER A 384 -17.44 -27.99 37.81
C SER A 384 -16.71 -28.67 36.64
N LEU A 385 -15.59 -29.33 36.93
CA LEU A 385 -14.82 -30.17 36.01
C LEU A 385 -15.60 -31.39 35.51
N VAL A 386 -16.31 -32.08 36.41
CA VAL A 386 -17.18 -33.20 36.04
C VAL A 386 -18.49 -32.64 35.48
N LYS A 387 -18.78 -32.97 34.22
CA LYS A 387 -20.05 -32.68 33.56
C LYS A 387 -21.09 -33.74 33.88
N SER A 388 -20.69 -35.01 33.80
CA SER A 388 -21.45 -36.15 34.30
C SER A 388 -20.49 -37.25 34.72
N GLY A 389 -20.85 -38.02 35.75
CA GLY A 389 -20.01 -39.08 36.24
C GLY A 389 -20.81 -40.08 37.06
N SER A 390 -20.58 -41.36 36.82
CA SER A 390 -21.14 -42.45 37.60
C SER A 390 -20.13 -43.56 37.81
N TRP A 391 -20.37 -44.38 38.82
CA TRP A 391 -19.64 -45.60 39.06
C TRP A 391 -20.59 -46.74 39.41
N GLU A 392 -20.15 -47.95 39.10
CA GLU A 392 -20.83 -49.20 39.43
C GLU A 392 -19.77 -50.18 39.96
N TRP A 393 -20.05 -50.83 41.09
CA TRP A 393 -19.21 -51.87 41.65
C TRP A 393 -20.06 -52.83 42.46
N ASP A 394 -20.02 -54.13 42.12
CA ASP A 394 -20.80 -55.17 42.80
C ASP A 394 -22.28 -54.78 42.99
N GLY A 395 -22.95 -54.32 41.91
CA GLY A 395 -24.34 -53.86 41.94
C GLY A 395 -24.59 -52.54 42.71
N HIS A 396 -23.61 -51.99 43.40
CA HIS A 396 -23.70 -50.64 43.98
C HIS A 396 -23.43 -49.59 42.92
N THR A 397 -24.17 -48.49 42.95
CA THR A 397 -23.99 -47.38 42.01
C THR A 397 -23.93 -46.03 42.74
N GLY A 398 -23.28 -45.06 42.11
CA GLY A 398 -23.24 -43.69 42.61
C GLY A 398 -22.83 -42.68 41.57
N SER A 399 -23.00 -41.40 41.88
CA SER A 399 -22.57 -40.28 41.05
C SER A 399 -21.17 -39.82 41.44
N LEU A 400 -20.38 -39.37 40.46
CA LEU A 400 -19.11 -38.70 40.67
C LEU A 400 -19.27 -37.20 40.41
N THR A 401 -18.60 -36.40 41.24
CA THR A 401 -18.54 -34.93 41.11
C THR A 401 -17.09 -34.49 40.94
N SER A 402 -16.85 -33.18 40.79
CA SER A 402 -15.48 -32.65 40.73
C SER A 402 -14.64 -32.95 41.97
N LYS A 403 -15.26 -33.18 43.14
CA LYS A 403 -14.54 -33.61 44.35
C LYS A 403 -13.86 -34.97 44.19
N ASN A 404 -14.37 -35.80 43.28
CA ASN A 404 -13.86 -37.14 42.99
C ASN A 404 -12.75 -37.14 41.93
N VAL A 405 -12.44 -36.00 41.30
CA VAL A 405 -11.47 -35.92 40.20
C VAL A 405 -10.33 -34.99 40.58
N LYS A 406 -9.11 -35.50 40.60
CA LYS A 406 -7.90 -34.73 40.94
C LYS A 406 -6.99 -34.57 39.73
N VAL A 407 -6.66 -33.32 39.40
CA VAL A 407 -5.62 -32.99 38.44
C VAL A 407 -4.31 -32.74 39.20
N LYS A 408 -3.37 -33.70 39.15
CA LYS A 408 -2.12 -33.63 39.91
C LYS A 408 -1.02 -32.88 39.17
N LYS A 409 -0.21 -32.12 39.91
CA LYS A 409 1.00 -31.44 39.38
C LYS A 409 2.03 -32.42 38.81
N SER A 410 2.13 -33.61 39.40
CA SER A 410 3.04 -34.68 38.98
C SER A 410 2.61 -35.43 37.71
N ARG A 411 1.51 -35.02 37.07
CA ARG A 411 1.01 -35.69 35.87
C ARG A 411 2.01 -35.63 34.72
N LYS A 412 2.01 -36.65 33.84
CA LYS A 412 2.88 -36.68 32.65
C LYS A 412 2.22 -36.05 31.42
N TYR A 413 0.89 -36.10 31.35
CA TYR A 413 0.11 -35.60 30.20
C TYR A 413 -0.95 -34.59 30.63
N THR A 414 -1.31 -33.66 29.74
CA THR A 414 -2.40 -32.69 30.00
C THR A 414 -3.77 -33.35 30.11
N SER A 415 -3.95 -34.54 29.53
CA SER A 415 -5.16 -35.37 29.62
C SER A 415 -5.27 -36.23 30.87
N GLU A 416 -4.22 -36.27 31.69
CA GLU A 416 -4.11 -37.16 32.84
C GLU A 416 -4.78 -36.55 34.07
N PHE A 417 -5.55 -37.38 34.77
CA PHE A 417 -6.22 -37.09 36.03
C PHE A 417 -6.36 -38.37 36.86
N GLU A 418 -6.70 -38.23 38.13
CA GLU A 418 -7.05 -39.33 39.03
C GLU A 418 -8.53 -39.24 39.39
N VAL A 419 -9.21 -40.38 39.39
CA VAL A 419 -10.57 -40.50 39.92
C VAL A 419 -10.50 -41.26 41.24
N ILE A 420 -11.19 -40.76 42.26
CA ILE A 420 -11.29 -41.37 43.58
C ILE A 420 -12.75 -41.71 43.82
N LEU A 421 -13.02 -43.01 44.00
CA LEU A 421 -14.34 -43.51 44.36
C LEU A 421 -14.67 -43.11 45.79
N PRO A 422 -15.96 -42.86 46.11
CA PRO A 422 -16.38 -42.69 47.49
C PRO A 422 -15.98 -43.92 48.32
N PRO A 423 -15.43 -43.76 49.54
CA PRO A 423 -14.97 -44.89 50.35
C PRO A 423 -16.12 -45.78 50.85
N LYS A 424 -17.34 -45.24 50.89
CA LYS A 424 -18.56 -45.95 51.28
C LYS A 424 -19.68 -45.64 50.30
N CYS A 425 -20.62 -46.58 50.15
CA CYS A 425 -21.83 -46.35 49.39
C CYS A 425 -22.64 -45.19 50.00
N LYS A 426 -23.42 -44.47 49.18
CA LYS A 426 -24.25 -43.37 49.67
C LYS A 426 -25.37 -43.89 50.58
N ALA A 427 -25.77 -43.10 51.57
CA ALA A 427 -27.00 -43.33 52.33
C ALA A 427 -28.19 -43.52 51.39
N GLY A 428 -29.05 -44.49 51.69
CA GLY A 428 -30.20 -44.84 50.85
C GLY A 428 -29.85 -45.61 49.58
N CYS A 429 -28.68 -46.25 49.51
CA CYS A 429 -28.41 -47.24 48.47
C CYS A 429 -29.38 -48.42 48.58
N ALA A 430 -30.13 -48.72 47.52
CA ALA A 430 -31.11 -49.80 47.49
C ALA A 430 -30.55 -51.18 47.89
N LYS A 431 -29.24 -51.41 47.71
CA LYS A 431 -28.57 -52.67 48.03
C LYS A 431 -28.05 -52.77 49.48
N CYS A 432 -27.78 -51.65 50.17
CA CYS A 432 -27.07 -51.69 51.47
C CYS A 432 -27.36 -50.53 52.45
N ALA A 433 -28.36 -49.70 52.16
CA ALA A 433 -28.72 -48.51 52.96
C ALA A 433 -27.60 -47.46 53.22
N GLY A 434 -26.38 -47.66 52.70
CA GLY A 434 -25.24 -46.72 52.84
C GLY A 434 -24.08 -47.18 53.71
N GLY A 435 -24.00 -48.47 54.06
CA GLY A 435 -22.92 -49.00 54.91
C GLY A 435 -21.74 -49.65 54.19
N THR A 436 -21.91 -50.12 52.95
CA THR A 436 -20.90 -50.94 52.27
C THR A 436 -19.65 -50.15 51.90
N ILE A 437 -18.49 -50.66 52.30
CA ILE A 437 -17.16 -50.14 51.92
C ILE A 437 -16.91 -50.45 50.45
N ILE A 438 -16.55 -49.43 49.67
CA ILE A 438 -16.25 -49.58 48.24
C ILE A 438 -14.78 -49.95 48.08
N SER A 439 -14.50 -51.23 47.84
CA SER A 439 -13.13 -51.75 47.74
C SER A 439 -12.96 -52.60 46.48
N PRO A 440 -12.84 -51.97 45.28
CA PRO A 440 -12.60 -52.70 44.05
C PRO A 440 -11.30 -53.48 44.11
N THR A 441 -11.29 -54.65 43.46
CA THR A 441 -10.13 -55.55 43.36
C THR A 441 -9.89 -55.96 41.91
N GLY A 442 -8.82 -56.71 41.65
CA GLY A 442 -8.56 -57.29 40.33
C GLY A 442 -9.73 -58.14 39.81
N ALA A 443 -10.37 -58.91 40.69
CA ALA A 443 -11.52 -59.76 40.37
C ALA A 443 -12.84 -58.97 40.29
N LYS A 444 -13.06 -58.04 41.23
CA LYS A 444 -14.27 -57.20 41.28
C LYS A 444 -13.93 -55.75 40.95
N LYS A 445 -13.82 -55.45 39.66
CA LYS A 445 -13.48 -54.10 39.18
C LYS A 445 -14.70 -53.17 39.27
N ALA A 446 -14.46 -51.91 39.66
CA ALA A 446 -15.46 -50.86 39.52
C ALA A 446 -15.48 -50.33 38.07
N LYS A 447 -16.67 -50.18 37.49
CA LYS A 447 -16.88 -49.51 36.21
C LYS A 447 -17.17 -48.04 36.47
N VAL A 448 -16.39 -47.15 35.88
CA VAL A 448 -16.53 -45.69 36.04
C VAL A 448 -16.85 -45.08 34.70
N LYS A 449 -17.99 -44.39 34.58
CA LYS A 449 -18.36 -43.63 33.38
C LYS A 449 -18.22 -42.15 33.67
N LEU A 450 -17.40 -41.44 32.89
CA LEU A 450 -17.08 -40.04 33.17
C LEU A 450 -17.11 -39.19 31.90
N ARG A 451 -17.67 -37.99 32.01
CA ARG A 451 -17.59 -36.93 31.01
C ARG A 451 -17.07 -35.65 31.66
N LEU A 452 -15.92 -35.19 31.19
CA LEU A 452 -15.24 -34.01 31.73
C LEU A 452 -15.43 -32.77 30.85
N ARG A 453 -15.36 -31.58 31.48
CA ARG A 453 -15.13 -30.31 30.77
C ARG A 453 -13.63 -30.18 30.47
N CYS A 454 -13.26 -30.46 29.23
CA CYS A 454 -11.88 -30.48 28.77
C CYS A 454 -11.52 -29.23 27.95
N ALA A 455 -10.36 -29.24 27.31
CA ALA A 455 -10.01 -28.30 26.27
C ALA A 455 -9.17 -28.94 25.15
N THR A 456 -9.32 -28.43 23.93
CA THR A 456 -8.51 -28.78 22.76
C THR A 456 -7.34 -27.80 22.58
N GLY A 457 -6.24 -28.29 22.04
CA GLY A 457 -4.99 -27.54 21.88
C GLY A 457 -3.77 -28.45 22.10
N PRO A 458 -2.56 -27.87 22.21
CA PRO A 458 -2.26 -26.45 22.05
C PRO A 458 -2.38 -26.00 20.59
N TRP A 459 -2.81 -24.75 20.38
CA TRP A 459 -2.74 -24.09 19.07
C TRP A 459 -1.58 -23.11 19.06
N ALA A 460 -0.91 -22.91 17.92
CA ALA A 460 0.14 -21.90 17.80
C ALA A 460 -0.44 -20.49 17.58
N GLY A 461 -1.64 -20.42 17.00
CA GLY A 461 -2.38 -19.20 16.78
C GLY A 461 -3.78 -19.48 16.22
N GLU A 462 -4.58 -18.43 16.15
CA GLU A 462 -5.87 -18.40 15.47
C GLU A 462 -5.91 -17.14 14.60
N SER A 463 -6.40 -17.25 13.37
CA SER A 463 -6.78 -16.09 12.57
C SER A 463 -8.29 -15.92 12.56
N GLY A 464 -8.75 -14.68 12.65
CA GLY A 464 -10.14 -14.33 12.42
C GLY A 464 -10.58 -14.66 10.98
N GLN A 465 -11.89 -14.66 10.79
CA GLN A 465 -12.51 -14.77 9.46
C GLN A 465 -12.25 -13.50 8.63
N PRO A 466 -12.40 -13.55 7.29
CA PRO A 466 -12.38 -12.34 6.46
C PRO A 466 -13.29 -11.23 7.04
N GLY A 467 -12.74 -10.01 7.19
CA GLY A 467 -13.43 -8.88 7.83
C GLY A 467 -13.27 -8.78 9.35
N LYS A 468 -12.72 -9.81 10.01
CA LYS A 468 -12.40 -9.83 11.45
C LYS A 468 -10.88 -9.82 11.63
N PRO A 469 -10.25 -8.65 11.85
CA PRO A 469 -8.80 -8.49 11.77
C PRO A 469 -8.01 -9.09 12.95
N GLN A 470 -8.62 -9.94 13.79
CA GLN A 470 -8.02 -10.43 15.01
C GLN A 470 -7.22 -11.71 14.78
N CYS A 471 -6.03 -11.78 15.38
CA CYS A 471 -5.22 -12.98 15.44
C CYS A 471 -4.85 -13.27 16.90
N LEU A 472 -4.97 -14.52 17.33
CA LEU A 472 -4.34 -15.01 18.56
C LEU A 472 -2.97 -15.56 18.19
N ILE A 473 -1.94 -15.21 18.96
CA ILE A 473 -0.56 -15.60 18.73
C ILE A 473 0.02 -16.13 20.03
N VAL A 474 0.40 -17.41 20.07
CA VAL A 474 1.14 -17.95 21.20
C VAL A 474 2.58 -17.46 21.14
N VAL A 475 3.06 -16.90 22.25
CA VAL A 475 4.45 -16.46 22.39
C VAL A 475 5.35 -17.66 22.63
N ASP A 476 6.21 -17.94 21.66
CA ASP A 476 7.23 -19.00 21.73
C ASP A 476 8.62 -18.36 21.81
N SER A 477 9.44 -18.83 22.76
CA SER A 477 10.84 -18.42 22.88
C SER A 477 11.66 -18.78 21.63
N ASN A 478 11.24 -19.80 20.89
CA ASN A 478 11.75 -20.11 19.56
C ASN A 478 11.29 -19.02 18.58
N THR A 479 12.17 -18.06 18.36
CA THR A 479 11.94 -16.92 17.46
C THR A 479 11.48 -17.34 16.07
N LYS A 480 11.99 -18.46 15.51
CA LYS A 480 11.57 -18.97 14.19
C LYS A 480 10.10 -19.37 14.21
N ARG A 481 9.65 -20.14 15.21
CA ARG A 481 8.23 -20.54 15.35
C ARG A 481 7.34 -19.32 15.53
N PHE A 482 7.71 -18.41 16.43
CA PHE A 482 6.95 -17.18 16.68
C PHE A 482 6.80 -16.30 15.42
N ASN A 483 7.89 -16.07 14.69
CA ASN A 483 7.87 -15.27 13.46
C ASN A 483 7.03 -15.94 12.36
N ASN A 484 7.10 -17.28 12.23
CA ASN A 484 6.29 -18.04 11.29
C ASN A 484 4.80 -17.97 11.64
N THR A 485 4.43 -18.10 12.92
CA THR A 485 3.05 -17.98 13.38
C THR A 485 2.45 -16.62 13.05
N ILE A 486 3.17 -15.53 13.33
CA ILE A 486 2.70 -14.18 12.99
C ILE A 486 2.49 -14.03 11.48
N ALA A 487 3.47 -14.48 10.69
CA ALA A 487 3.38 -14.38 9.23
C ALA A 487 2.19 -15.18 8.68
N HIS A 488 1.99 -16.40 9.19
CA HIS A 488 0.86 -17.25 8.83
C HIS A 488 -0.48 -16.61 9.21
N ALA A 489 -0.62 -16.15 10.47
CA ALA A 489 -1.87 -15.59 10.96
C ALA A 489 -2.26 -14.28 10.26
N ILE A 490 -1.31 -13.38 9.99
CA ILE A 490 -1.56 -12.17 9.20
C ILE A 490 -1.91 -12.53 7.76
N GLY A 491 -1.31 -13.59 7.20
CA GLY A 491 -1.59 -14.06 5.84
C GLY A 491 -3.03 -14.49 5.62
N HIS A 492 -3.75 -14.94 6.65
CA HIS A 492 -5.18 -15.29 6.55
C HIS A 492 -6.11 -14.06 6.45
N LEU A 493 -5.64 -12.88 6.84
CA LEU A 493 -6.49 -11.68 6.93
C LEU A 493 -6.66 -10.92 5.60
N PHE A 494 -5.77 -11.13 4.61
CA PHE A 494 -5.65 -10.30 3.39
C PHE A 494 -5.17 -11.10 2.19
#